data_AF-A0A2U1QRT0-F1
#
_entry.id   AF-A0A2U1QRT0-F1
#
_cell.length_a   1.000
_cell.length_b   1.000
_cell.length_c   1.000
_cell.angle_alpha   90.00
_cell.angle_beta   90.00
_cell.angle_gamma   90.00
#
_symmetry.space_group_name_H-M   'P 1'
#
loop_
_entity.id
_entity.type
_entity.pdbx_description
1 polymer ?
#
loop_
_entity_poly.entity_id
_entity_poly.type
_entity_poly.pdbx_seq_one_letter_code
_entity_poly.pdbx_strand_id
1 'polypeptide(L)'
;MRQKNADYKTIPIIIISFNQLHYLEKLIDYLTKHNYKNIVIIDNNSTYKPLLEYFDKINSIVTIHRLKDNYGHLVFWENKGLFEKYSKGYYALTDADINPIPECPGDFLNHFKKILDKDQKITKVGFSLKVDDIPNTNLYKDRILKWESQFSKDERKDGNFAAEIDTTFALYRPGYQYDIANFYSACRTKMPFVARHGGWYIDNRNLTEEQKFFFANCNESSSWRVNEDGIMDNQNYLQ
;
A
#
# COMPACT_ATOMS: atom_id res chain seq x y z
N MET A 1 -2.92 -27.12 -7.42
CA MET A 1 -2.05 -27.69 -6.37
C MET A 1 -0.59 -27.21 -6.37
N ARG A 2 -0.06 -26.54 -7.42
CA ARG A 2 1.38 -26.16 -7.51
C ARG A 2 1.85 -24.91 -6.73
N GLN A 3 0.97 -24.14 -6.08
CA GLN A 3 1.32 -22.80 -5.56
C GLN A 3 1.35 -22.64 -4.03
N LYS A 4 1.03 -23.67 -3.25
CA LYS A 4 1.05 -23.58 -1.77
C LYS A 4 2.47 -23.38 -1.19
N ASN A 5 3.51 -23.73 -1.94
CA ASN A 5 4.92 -23.70 -1.52
C ASN A 5 5.78 -22.70 -2.32
N ALA A 6 5.19 -21.67 -2.93
CA ALA A 6 5.98 -20.60 -3.54
C ALA A 6 6.89 -19.98 -2.46
N ASP A 7 8.18 -19.84 -2.77
CA ASP A 7 9.09 -19.04 -1.96
C ASP A 7 8.46 -17.65 -1.78
N TYR A 8 8.21 -17.27 -0.53
CA TYR A 8 7.54 -16.02 -0.21
C TYR A 8 8.29 -14.80 -0.73
N LYS A 9 9.61 -14.90 -0.99
CA LYS A 9 10.41 -13.84 -1.61
C LYS A 9 10.16 -13.65 -3.11
N THR A 10 9.47 -14.60 -3.75
CA THR A 10 9.14 -14.58 -5.19
C THR A 10 7.67 -14.24 -5.44
N ILE A 11 6.86 -14.14 -4.39
CA ILE A 11 5.49 -13.63 -4.49
C ILE A 11 5.54 -12.22 -5.11
N PRO A 12 4.78 -11.94 -6.18
CA PRO A 12 4.72 -10.61 -6.76
C PRO A 12 4.26 -9.58 -5.72
N ILE A 13 5.00 -8.49 -5.58
CA ILE A 13 4.59 -7.29 -4.84
C ILE A 13 4.29 -6.23 -5.87
N ILE A 14 3.00 -5.98 -6.10
CA ILE A 14 2.48 -5.00 -7.04
C ILE A 14 2.32 -3.67 -6.29
N ILE A 15 3.00 -2.65 -6.77
CA ILE A 15 3.00 -1.30 -6.21
C ILE A 15 2.33 -0.38 -7.23
N ILE A 16 1.23 0.25 -6.84
CA ILE A 16 0.57 1.29 -7.65
C ILE A 16 1.27 2.61 -7.36
N SER A 17 1.82 3.25 -8.40
CA SER A 17 2.58 4.48 -8.28
C SER A 17 1.97 5.58 -9.14
N PHE A 18 1.87 6.78 -8.57
CA PHE A 18 1.48 8.00 -9.28
C PHE A 18 2.16 9.21 -8.64
N ASN A 19 3.12 9.83 -9.34
CA ASN A 19 3.74 11.11 -8.99
C ASN A 19 4.35 11.24 -7.59
N GLN A 20 4.62 10.12 -6.90
CA GLN A 20 5.27 10.10 -5.58
C GLN A 20 6.56 9.28 -5.65
N LEU A 21 7.65 9.86 -5.15
CA LEU A 21 8.99 9.29 -5.16
C LEU A 21 9.44 8.92 -3.75
N HIS A 22 9.34 9.84 -2.80
CA HIS A 22 10.03 9.72 -1.51
C HIS A 22 9.73 8.41 -0.76
N TYR A 23 8.45 8.05 -0.67
CA TYR A 23 8.04 6.83 0.02
C TYR A 23 8.16 5.59 -0.85
N LEU A 24 8.03 5.73 -2.17
CA LEU A 24 8.30 4.64 -3.10
C LEU A 24 9.75 4.16 -2.97
N GLU A 25 10.70 5.09 -2.98
CA GLU A 25 12.12 4.80 -2.83
C GLU A 25 12.40 4.03 -1.54
N LYS A 26 11.84 4.49 -0.40
CA LYS A 26 11.94 3.78 0.88
C LYS A 26 11.36 2.37 0.84
N LEU A 27 10.25 2.16 0.12
CA LEU A 27 9.62 0.85 -0.02
C LEU A 27 10.51 -0.07 -0.85
N ILE A 28 11.01 0.40 -1.98
CA ILE A 28 11.94 -0.35 -2.84
C ILE A 28 13.22 -0.72 -2.08
N ASP A 29 13.79 0.21 -1.32
CA ASP A 29 14.98 -0.01 -0.50
C ASP A 29 14.73 -1.10 0.55
N TYR A 30 13.61 -1.02 1.28
CA TYR A 30 13.26 -2.02 2.28
C TYR A 30 13.08 -3.41 1.65
N LEU A 31 12.34 -3.50 0.54
CA LEU A 31 12.10 -4.76 -0.16
C LEU A 31 13.41 -5.36 -0.70
N THR A 32 14.27 -4.55 -1.30
CA THR A 32 15.56 -4.97 -1.86
C THR A 32 16.52 -5.41 -0.76
N LYS A 33 16.64 -4.64 0.33
CA LYS A 33 17.45 -5.00 1.51
C LYS A 33 17.04 -6.34 2.12
N HIS A 34 15.75 -6.66 2.05
CA HIS A 34 15.21 -7.94 2.53
C HIS A 34 15.09 -9.01 1.45
N ASN A 35 15.78 -8.87 0.31
CA ASN A 35 15.88 -9.87 -0.76
C ASN A 35 14.54 -10.30 -1.37
N TYR A 36 13.55 -9.41 -1.44
CA TYR A 36 12.36 -9.64 -2.27
C TYR A 36 12.73 -9.50 -3.75
N LYS A 37 12.30 -10.47 -4.57
CA LYS A 37 12.83 -10.65 -5.94
C LYS A 37 11.83 -10.30 -7.04
N ASN A 38 10.56 -10.07 -6.68
CA ASN A 38 9.48 -9.89 -7.63
C ASN A 38 8.69 -8.63 -7.31
N ILE A 39 9.35 -7.49 -7.51
CA ILE A 39 8.78 -6.17 -7.28
C ILE A 39 8.28 -5.64 -8.62
N VAL A 40 7.01 -5.29 -8.66
CA VAL A 40 6.30 -4.84 -9.88
C VAL A 40 5.70 -3.47 -9.60
N ILE A 41 6.08 -2.47 -10.38
CA ILE A 41 5.50 -1.13 -10.30
C ILE A 41 4.51 -0.97 -11.45
N ILE A 42 3.29 -0.56 -11.12
CA ILE A 42 2.31 -0.08 -12.09
C ILE A 42 2.32 1.45 -11.98
N ASP A 43 2.90 2.11 -12.99
CA ASP A 43 2.90 3.56 -13.08
C ASP A 43 1.61 4.04 -13.74
N ASN A 44 0.76 4.72 -12.96
CA ASN A 44 -0.52 5.31 -13.39
C ASN A 44 -0.32 6.61 -14.17
N ASN A 45 0.58 6.59 -15.16
CA ASN A 45 0.91 7.73 -16.01
C ASN A 45 1.52 8.91 -15.24
N SER A 46 2.58 8.66 -14.45
CA SER A 46 3.29 9.73 -13.76
C SER A 46 3.99 10.69 -14.73
N THR A 47 3.98 11.96 -14.36
CA THR A 47 4.65 13.07 -15.05
C THR A 47 5.69 13.77 -14.16
N TYR A 48 5.79 13.39 -12.88
CA TYR A 48 6.77 13.95 -11.95
C TYR A 48 8.19 13.55 -12.33
N LYS A 49 8.96 14.48 -12.91
CA LYS A 49 10.28 14.22 -13.50
C LYS A 49 11.25 13.45 -12.58
N PRO A 50 11.42 13.80 -11.28
CA PRO A 50 12.30 13.05 -10.39
C PRO A 50 11.91 11.57 -10.24
N LEU A 51 10.61 11.25 -10.24
CA LEU A 51 10.13 9.86 -10.21
C LEU A 51 10.50 9.12 -11.51
N LEU A 52 10.39 9.79 -12.66
CA LEU A 52 10.75 9.17 -13.94
C LEU A 52 12.24 8.86 -14.02
N GLU A 53 13.08 9.79 -13.58
CA GLU A 53 14.53 9.58 -13.48
C GLU A 53 14.88 8.46 -12.48
N TYR A 54 14.10 8.32 -11.40
CA TYR A 54 14.27 7.21 -10.47
C TYR A 54 13.91 5.86 -11.11
N PHE A 55 12.82 5.79 -11.88
CA PHE A 55 12.45 4.58 -12.62
C PHE A 55 13.55 4.11 -13.56
N ASP A 56 14.22 5.03 -14.26
CA ASP A 56 15.35 4.69 -15.13
C ASP A 56 16.52 4.07 -14.34
N LYS A 57 16.75 4.49 -13.09
CA LYS A 57 17.82 3.96 -12.22
C LYS A 57 17.53 2.56 -11.69
N ILE A 58 16.27 2.23 -11.42
CA ILE A 58 15.89 0.97 -10.77
C ILE A 58 15.36 -0.10 -11.74
N ASN A 59 15.29 0.18 -13.04
CA ASN A 59 14.72 -0.72 -14.04
C ASN A 59 15.38 -2.12 -14.10
N SER A 60 16.60 -2.27 -13.58
CA SER A 60 17.32 -3.55 -13.52
C SER A 60 16.93 -4.42 -12.33
N ILE A 61 16.27 -3.85 -11.31
CA ILE A 61 15.89 -4.54 -10.06
C ILE A 61 14.38 -4.68 -9.88
N VAL A 62 13.56 -3.91 -10.61
CA VAL A 62 12.10 -4.00 -10.59
C VAL A 62 11.53 -4.16 -12.00
N THR A 63 10.30 -4.68 -12.10
CA THR A 63 9.53 -4.61 -13.36
C THR A 63 8.60 -3.40 -13.34
N ILE A 64 8.65 -2.54 -14.34
CA ILE A 64 7.81 -1.33 -14.42
C ILE A 64 6.84 -1.44 -15.61
N HIS A 65 5.55 -1.24 -15.34
CA HIS A 65 4.49 -1.11 -16.35
C HIS A 65 4.02 0.33 -16.41
N ARG A 66 4.40 1.06 -17.47
CA ARG A 66 3.96 2.43 -17.72
C ARG A 66 2.61 2.42 -18.41
N LEU A 67 1.59 2.98 -17.76
CA LEU A 67 0.25 3.11 -18.33
C LEU A 67 0.08 4.43 -19.08
N LYS A 68 -0.94 4.51 -19.92
CA LYS A 68 -1.21 5.68 -20.77
C LYS A 68 -2.05 6.76 -20.07
N ASP A 69 -2.82 6.35 -19.06
CA ASP A 69 -3.69 7.22 -18.28
C ASP A 69 -3.60 6.85 -16.79
N ASN A 70 -4.13 7.72 -15.94
CA ASN A 70 -4.30 7.45 -14.52
C ASN A 70 -5.64 6.71 -14.29
N TYR A 71 -5.57 5.39 -14.15
CA TYR A 71 -6.74 4.52 -13.91
C TYR A 71 -7.10 4.35 -12.43
N GLY A 72 -6.52 5.15 -11.53
CA GLY A 72 -6.83 5.12 -10.10
C GLY A 72 -6.34 3.87 -9.37
N HIS A 73 -6.86 3.67 -8.15
CA HIS A 73 -6.36 2.67 -7.20
C HIS A 73 -6.79 1.23 -7.53
N LEU A 74 -7.81 1.03 -8.36
CA LEU A 74 -8.27 -0.30 -8.80
C LEU A 74 -7.54 -0.84 -10.03
N VAL A 75 -6.59 -0.07 -10.58
CA VAL A 75 -5.91 -0.34 -11.84
C VAL A 75 -5.38 -1.77 -12.00
N PHE A 76 -4.89 -2.39 -10.92
CA PHE A 76 -4.36 -3.74 -10.98
C PHE A 76 -5.45 -4.77 -11.32
N TRP A 77 -6.65 -4.62 -10.77
CA TRP A 77 -7.78 -5.53 -11.02
C TRP A 77 -8.46 -5.24 -12.35
N GLU A 78 -8.54 -3.98 -12.76
CA GLU A 78 -9.19 -3.58 -14.01
C GLU A 78 -8.32 -3.90 -15.24
N ASN A 79 -6.99 -3.86 -15.09
CA ASN A 79 -6.08 -4.28 -16.15
C ASN A 79 -5.97 -5.81 -16.20
N LYS A 80 -6.86 -6.45 -16.98
CA LYS A 80 -6.92 -7.92 -17.14
C LYS A 80 -5.56 -8.57 -17.45
N GLY A 81 -4.76 -7.94 -18.31
CA GLY A 81 -3.46 -8.50 -18.69
C GLY A 81 -2.44 -8.52 -17.54
N LEU A 82 -2.38 -7.44 -16.75
CA LEU A 82 -1.54 -7.38 -15.55
C LEU A 82 -2.08 -8.30 -14.46
N PHE A 83 -3.40 -8.29 -14.25
CA PHE A 83 -4.06 -9.14 -13.28
C PHE A 83 -3.75 -10.61 -13.56
N GLU A 84 -4.11 -11.14 -14.74
CA GLU A 84 -3.85 -12.53 -15.12
C GLU A 84 -2.37 -12.93 -15.06
N LYS A 85 -1.46 -11.98 -15.29
CA LYS A 85 -0.01 -12.22 -15.22
C LYS A 85 0.47 -12.44 -13.78
N TYR A 86 0.00 -11.62 -12.84
CA TYR A 86 0.55 -11.58 -11.48
C TYR A 86 -0.36 -12.21 -10.41
N SER A 87 -1.65 -12.45 -10.69
CA SER A 87 -2.62 -13.01 -9.73
C SER A 87 -2.80 -14.53 -9.81
N LYS A 88 -1.96 -15.22 -10.62
CA LYS A 88 -2.05 -16.69 -10.76
C LYS A 88 -1.93 -17.41 -9.43
N GLY A 89 -1.19 -16.85 -8.47
CA GLY A 89 -1.02 -17.36 -7.12
C GLY A 89 -1.18 -16.28 -6.07
N TYR A 90 -0.48 -16.42 -4.94
CA TYR A 90 -0.39 -15.34 -3.96
C TYR A 90 0.22 -14.12 -4.63
N TYR A 91 -0.32 -12.95 -4.34
CA TYR A 91 0.23 -11.67 -4.77
C TYR A 91 0.01 -10.65 -3.65
N ALA A 92 0.91 -9.69 -3.53
CA ALA A 92 0.71 -8.52 -2.67
C ALA A 92 0.37 -7.31 -3.52
N LEU A 93 -0.53 -6.46 -3.02
CA LEU A 93 -0.86 -5.18 -3.63
C LEU A 93 -0.70 -4.09 -2.58
N THR A 94 -0.15 -2.95 -2.98
CA THR A 94 0.07 -1.79 -2.12
C THR A 94 0.09 -0.49 -2.91
N ASP A 95 -0.29 0.60 -2.27
CA ASP A 95 0.09 1.96 -2.69
C ASP A 95 1.59 2.19 -2.50
N ALA A 96 2.14 3.16 -3.24
CA ALA A 96 3.54 3.53 -3.22
C ALA A 96 4.03 4.15 -1.90
N ASP A 97 3.12 4.59 -1.03
CA ASP A 97 3.45 5.28 0.21
C ASP A 97 3.18 4.47 1.49
N ILE A 98 3.04 3.15 1.37
CA ILE A 98 2.93 2.25 2.53
C ILE A 98 4.29 1.62 2.82
N ASN A 99 4.95 2.06 3.88
CA ASN A 99 6.30 1.61 4.23
C ASN A 99 6.31 0.82 5.53
N PRO A 100 6.82 -0.43 5.55
CA PRO A 100 7.08 -1.14 6.79
C PRO A 100 7.91 -0.29 7.78
N ILE A 101 7.57 -0.35 9.07
CA ILE A 101 8.37 0.35 10.08
C ILE A 101 9.79 -0.24 10.16
N PRO A 102 10.81 0.50 10.62
CA PRO A 102 12.18 0.00 10.72
C PRO A 102 12.33 -1.30 11.52
N GLU A 103 11.47 -1.52 12.51
CA GLU A 103 11.43 -2.70 13.37
C GLU A 103 10.70 -3.89 12.72
N CYS A 104 10.02 -3.68 11.60
CA CYS A 104 9.26 -4.72 10.91
C CYS A 104 10.24 -5.81 10.44
N PRO A 105 9.96 -7.09 10.74
CA PRO A 105 10.80 -8.18 10.25
C PRO A 105 10.73 -8.33 8.73
N GLY A 106 11.87 -8.64 8.11
CA GLY A 106 11.99 -8.83 6.67
C GLY A 106 11.19 -10.00 6.10
N ASP A 107 10.66 -10.90 6.93
CA ASP A 107 9.84 -12.05 6.54
C ASP A 107 8.33 -11.81 6.66
N PHE A 108 7.89 -10.54 6.75
CA PHE A 108 6.47 -10.15 6.87
C PHE A 108 5.54 -10.86 5.88
N LEU A 109 5.95 -11.08 4.63
CA LEU A 109 5.09 -11.72 3.63
C LEU A 109 4.88 -13.21 3.91
N ASN A 110 5.87 -13.87 4.51
CA ASN A 110 5.73 -15.24 5.03
C ASN A 110 4.77 -15.27 6.23
N HIS A 111 4.85 -14.26 7.10
CA HIS A 111 3.92 -14.12 8.23
C HIS A 111 2.46 -13.97 7.74
N PHE A 112 2.22 -13.08 6.77
CA PHE A 112 0.90 -12.89 6.15
C PHE A 112 0.37 -14.18 5.53
N LYS A 113 1.23 -14.88 4.76
CA LYS A 113 0.86 -16.16 4.14
C LYS A 113 0.46 -17.21 5.17
N LYS A 114 1.17 -17.33 6.30
CA LYS A 114 0.82 -18.26 7.37
C LYS A 114 -0.55 -17.95 8.00
N ILE A 115 -0.91 -16.67 8.13
CA ILE A 115 -2.24 -16.27 8.62
C ILE A 115 -3.31 -16.66 7.60
N LEU A 116 -3.13 -16.30 6.32
CA LEU A 116 -4.04 -16.70 5.23
C LEU A 116 -4.21 -18.22 5.13
N ASP A 117 -3.15 -19.00 5.27
CA ASP A 117 -3.21 -20.45 5.11
C ASP A 117 -4.01 -21.12 6.24
N LYS A 118 -3.96 -20.54 7.45
CA LYS A 118 -4.67 -21.04 8.64
C LYS A 118 -6.15 -20.72 8.64
N ASP A 119 -6.56 -19.61 8.02
CA ASP A 119 -7.95 -19.16 8.01
C ASP A 119 -8.43 -18.96 6.57
N GLN A 120 -9.27 -19.87 6.09
CA GLN A 120 -9.80 -19.83 4.73
C GLN A 120 -10.92 -18.78 4.55
N LYS A 121 -11.43 -18.19 5.64
CA LYS A 121 -12.48 -17.16 5.59
C LYS A 121 -11.95 -15.79 5.22
N ILE A 122 -10.66 -15.54 5.45
CA ILE A 122 -10.01 -14.29 5.08
C ILE A 122 -9.48 -14.34 3.64
N THR A 123 -9.71 -13.25 2.90
CA THR A 123 -9.30 -13.07 1.51
C THR A 123 -7.91 -12.43 1.40
N LYS A 124 -7.57 -11.57 2.38
CA LYS A 124 -6.28 -10.87 2.44
C LYS A 124 -5.77 -10.62 3.87
N VAL A 125 -4.45 -10.51 4.01
CA VAL A 125 -3.76 -10.12 5.24
C VAL A 125 -2.79 -9.00 4.93
N GLY A 126 -2.80 -7.92 5.70
CA GLY A 126 -1.94 -6.77 5.48
C GLY A 126 -1.52 -6.10 6.78
N PHE A 127 -0.72 -5.03 6.66
CA PHE A 127 -0.25 -4.29 7.82
C PHE A 127 -1.39 -3.52 8.50
N SER A 128 -1.38 -3.47 9.84
CA SER A 128 -1.95 -2.31 10.54
C SER A 128 -1.06 -1.08 10.31
N LEU A 129 -1.66 0.11 10.40
CA LEU A 129 -0.92 1.36 10.26
C LEU A 129 -0.54 1.92 11.62
N LYS A 130 0.73 2.32 11.76
CA LYS A 130 1.26 3.00 12.93
C LYS A 130 0.76 4.44 12.92
N VAL A 131 0.17 4.88 14.04
CA VAL A 131 -0.45 6.21 14.16
C VAL A 131 0.04 7.04 15.34
N ASP A 132 0.64 6.40 16.33
CA ASP A 132 1.16 7.04 17.55
C ASP A 132 2.35 7.98 17.29
N ASP A 133 3.00 7.87 16.13
CA ASP A 133 4.12 8.71 15.71
C ASP A 133 3.80 9.68 14.55
N ILE A 134 2.52 9.86 14.22
CA ILE A 134 2.10 10.90 13.27
C ILE A 134 2.49 12.28 13.83
N PRO A 135 3.18 13.13 13.04
CA PRO A 135 3.69 14.41 13.53
C PRO A 135 2.56 15.40 13.79
N ASN A 136 2.74 16.29 14.76
CA ASN A 136 1.78 17.36 15.06
C ASN A 136 1.74 18.46 13.97
N THR A 137 2.67 18.42 13.02
CA THR A 137 2.65 19.26 11.80
C THR A 137 1.51 18.86 10.86
N ASN A 138 0.98 17.64 11.00
CA ASN A 138 -0.22 17.24 10.29
C ASN A 138 -1.46 17.80 11.01
N LEU A 139 -2.12 18.79 10.41
CA LEU A 139 -3.29 19.47 10.97
C LEU A 139 -4.51 18.54 11.11
N TYR A 140 -4.50 17.39 10.44
CA TYR A 140 -5.58 16.39 10.44
C TYR A 140 -5.25 15.15 11.26
N LYS A 141 -4.16 15.17 12.05
CA LYS A 141 -3.73 14.06 12.91
C LYS A 141 -4.86 13.44 13.74
N ASP A 142 -5.66 14.26 14.43
CA ASP A 142 -6.74 13.75 15.29
C ASP A 142 -7.83 13.02 14.49
N ARG A 143 -8.09 13.45 13.25
CA ARG A 143 -9.04 12.77 12.36
C ARG A 143 -8.48 11.45 11.88
N ILE A 144 -7.19 11.40 11.55
CA ILE A 144 -6.50 10.15 11.18
C ILE A 144 -6.53 9.16 12.34
N LEU A 145 -6.21 9.61 13.56
CA LEU A 145 -6.27 8.78 14.78
C LEU A 145 -7.69 8.24 15.02
N LYS A 146 -8.71 9.10 14.90
CA LYS A 146 -10.12 8.69 15.04
C LYS A 146 -10.50 7.66 13.98
N TRP A 147 -10.15 7.90 12.71
CA TRP A 147 -10.42 6.99 11.60
C TRP A 147 -9.76 5.63 11.80
N GLU A 148 -8.46 5.61 12.13
CA GLU A 148 -7.70 4.36 12.24
C GLU A 148 -8.12 3.54 13.47
N SER A 149 -8.62 4.18 14.54
CA SER A 149 -9.05 3.52 15.78
C SER A 149 -10.10 2.43 15.58
N GLN A 150 -10.87 2.47 14.49
CA GLN A 150 -11.88 1.45 14.20
C GLN A 150 -11.24 0.09 13.85
N PHE A 151 -10.04 0.10 13.29
CA PHE A 151 -9.40 -1.12 12.76
C PHE A 151 -8.64 -1.93 13.82
N SER A 152 -8.59 -1.46 15.06
CA SER A 152 -8.03 -2.18 16.21
C SER A 152 -9.08 -2.68 17.21
N LYS A 153 -10.38 -2.56 16.89
CA LYS A 153 -11.48 -2.92 17.81
C LYS A 153 -11.69 -4.43 17.95
N ASP A 154 -11.63 -5.15 16.84
CA ASP A 154 -11.94 -6.58 16.79
C ASP A 154 -10.67 -7.42 16.80
N GLU A 155 -10.13 -7.68 17.99
CA GLU A 155 -8.95 -8.53 18.17
C GLU A 155 -9.28 -10.02 17.95
N ARG A 156 -8.46 -10.67 17.13
CA ARG A 156 -8.51 -12.11 16.85
C ARG A 156 -7.75 -12.89 17.92
N LYS A 157 -7.96 -14.20 17.99
CA LYS A 157 -7.28 -15.08 18.96
C LYS A 157 -5.75 -15.10 18.84
N ASP A 158 -5.21 -14.77 17.68
CA ASP A 158 -3.77 -14.65 17.44
C ASP A 158 -3.22 -13.23 17.77
N GLY A 159 -4.08 -12.34 18.23
CA GLY A 159 -3.84 -10.92 18.55
C GLY A 159 -3.68 -10.02 17.33
N ASN A 160 -3.95 -10.52 16.13
CA ASN A 160 -4.16 -9.66 14.96
C ASN A 160 -5.57 -9.09 14.99
N PHE A 161 -5.93 -8.23 14.04
CA PHE A 161 -7.24 -7.58 14.01
C PHE A 161 -8.06 -8.05 12.81
N ALA A 162 -9.35 -8.31 13.03
CA ALA A 162 -10.32 -8.53 11.96
C ALA A 162 -10.83 -7.16 11.52
N ALA A 163 -10.26 -6.63 10.45
CA ALA A 163 -10.49 -5.26 10.04
C ALA A 163 -10.29 -5.12 8.54
N GLU A 164 -11.10 -4.24 7.95
CA GLU A 164 -11.04 -3.91 6.53
C GLU A 164 -9.65 -3.39 6.14
N ILE A 165 -9.17 -3.81 4.99
CA ILE A 165 -7.96 -3.27 4.37
C ILE A 165 -8.37 -2.80 2.98
N ASP A 166 -7.94 -1.63 2.57
CA ASP A 166 -8.16 -1.16 1.20
C ASP A 166 -6.95 -1.48 0.31
N THR A 167 -6.29 -0.46 -0.25
CA THR A 167 -5.01 -0.53 -0.98
C THR A 167 -3.79 -0.37 -0.09
N THR A 168 -3.97 -0.38 1.24
CA THR A 168 -2.87 -0.62 2.17
C THR A 168 -2.20 -1.96 1.86
N PHE A 169 -0.88 -2.05 2.00
CA PHE A 169 -0.11 -3.25 1.68
C PHE A 169 -0.76 -4.52 2.25
N ALA A 170 -1.23 -5.39 1.36
CA ALA A 170 -1.86 -6.65 1.72
C ALA A 170 -1.47 -7.77 0.76
N LEU A 171 -1.31 -8.97 1.33
CA LEU A 171 -1.20 -10.22 0.60
C LEU A 171 -2.59 -10.81 0.35
N TYR A 172 -2.85 -11.18 -0.89
CA TYR A 172 -4.10 -11.79 -1.37
C TYR A 172 -3.90 -13.28 -1.64
N ARG A 173 -4.96 -14.06 -1.41
CA ARG A 173 -4.98 -15.50 -1.72
C ARG A 173 -5.07 -15.75 -3.23
N PRO A 174 -4.46 -16.84 -3.75
CA PRO A 174 -4.69 -17.32 -5.12
C PRO A 174 -6.18 -17.40 -5.48
N GLY A 175 -6.52 -16.93 -6.69
CA GLY A 175 -7.88 -17.03 -7.22
C GLY A 175 -8.88 -16.02 -6.65
N TYR A 176 -8.45 -15.12 -5.76
CA TYR A 176 -9.27 -13.97 -5.38
C TYR A 176 -9.54 -13.11 -6.62
N GLN A 177 -10.81 -12.86 -6.91
CA GLN A 177 -11.25 -11.82 -7.84
C GLN A 177 -11.85 -10.70 -7.03
N TYR A 178 -11.66 -9.45 -7.46
CA TYR A 178 -12.23 -8.30 -6.76
C TYR A 178 -13.75 -8.46 -6.67
N ASP A 179 -14.23 -8.46 -5.44
CA ASP A 179 -15.64 -8.57 -5.09
C ASP A 179 -15.87 -7.76 -3.82
N ILE A 180 -16.71 -6.74 -3.91
CA ILE A 180 -17.03 -5.81 -2.81
C ILE A 180 -17.52 -6.56 -1.57
N ALA A 181 -18.30 -7.63 -1.74
CA ALA A 181 -18.86 -8.39 -0.61
C ALA A 181 -17.77 -9.11 0.21
N ASN A 182 -16.68 -9.53 -0.44
CA ASN A 182 -15.60 -10.31 0.17
C ASN A 182 -14.30 -9.52 0.36
N PHE A 183 -14.21 -8.31 -0.18
CA PHE A 183 -13.05 -7.42 -0.08
C PHE A 183 -12.72 -7.09 1.38
N TYR A 184 -13.74 -7.00 2.23
CA TYR A 184 -13.62 -6.62 3.63
C TYR A 184 -13.34 -7.80 4.58
N SER A 185 -13.31 -9.04 4.08
CA SER A 185 -12.86 -10.22 4.84
C SER A 185 -11.33 -10.24 4.99
N ALA A 186 -10.80 -9.26 5.71
CA ALA A 186 -9.37 -9.00 5.83
C ALA A 186 -8.86 -9.16 7.27
N CYS A 187 -7.55 -9.29 7.41
CA CYS A 187 -6.88 -9.31 8.70
C CYS A 187 -5.68 -8.35 8.69
N ARG A 188 -5.66 -7.42 9.65
CA ARG A 188 -4.55 -6.50 9.88
C ARG A 188 -3.61 -7.04 10.95
N THR A 189 -2.31 -6.99 10.71
CA THR A 189 -1.31 -7.55 11.62
C THR A 189 -0.92 -6.62 12.76
N LYS A 190 -0.68 -7.18 13.95
CA LYS A 190 -0.12 -6.43 15.08
C LYS A 190 1.40 -6.23 14.96
N MET A 191 1.96 -5.45 15.89
CA MET A 191 3.41 -5.34 16.10
C MET A 191 4.07 -6.74 16.19
N PRO A 192 5.27 -6.91 15.60
CA PRO A 192 6.09 -5.90 14.92
C PRO A 192 5.76 -5.74 13.41
N PHE A 193 4.75 -6.45 12.89
CA PHE A 193 4.38 -6.38 11.47
C PHE A 193 3.40 -5.23 11.23
N VAL A 194 3.90 -4.00 11.18
CA VAL A 194 3.10 -2.81 10.88
C VAL A 194 3.82 -1.90 9.88
N ALA A 195 3.09 -0.94 9.32
CA ALA A 195 3.61 0.03 8.35
C ALA A 195 3.22 1.46 8.73
N ARG A 196 3.91 2.43 8.13
CA ARG A 196 3.53 3.84 8.08
C ARG A 196 2.85 4.13 6.75
N HIS A 197 1.86 5.00 6.78
CA HIS A 197 1.27 5.59 5.58
C HIS A 197 1.89 6.96 5.35
N GLY A 198 2.68 7.10 4.29
CA GLY A 198 3.51 8.26 4.00
C GLY A 198 2.74 9.57 3.90
N GLY A 199 1.54 9.53 3.31
CA GLY A 199 0.60 10.65 3.25
C GLY A 199 0.18 11.25 4.60
N TRP A 200 0.43 10.55 5.72
CA TRP A 200 0.15 11.09 7.05
C TRP A 200 1.31 11.87 7.68
N TYR A 201 2.52 11.71 7.16
CA TYR A 201 3.72 12.36 7.69
C TYR A 201 4.04 13.60 6.83
N ILE A 202 3.16 14.59 6.95
CA ILE A 202 3.23 15.84 6.21
C ILE A 202 3.28 17.04 7.18
N ASP A 203 3.83 18.15 6.70
CA ASP A 203 3.66 19.45 7.32
C ASP A 203 2.73 20.26 6.41
N ASN A 204 1.46 20.39 6.82
CA ASN A 204 0.45 21.09 6.01
C ASN A 204 0.84 22.55 5.74
N ARG A 205 1.67 23.17 6.60
CA ARG A 205 2.10 24.57 6.44
C ARG A 205 3.38 24.69 5.61
N ASN A 206 4.03 23.58 5.31
CA ASN A 206 5.31 23.54 4.60
C ASN A 206 5.42 22.27 3.75
N LEU A 207 4.55 22.15 2.75
CA LEU A 207 4.56 21.03 1.81
C LEU A 207 5.84 21.03 0.99
N THR A 208 6.39 19.84 0.73
CA THR A 208 7.51 19.66 -0.18
C THR A 208 7.08 19.87 -1.63
N GLU A 209 8.03 20.11 -2.53
CA GLU A 209 7.74 20.26 -3.97
C GLU A 209 7.08 19.01 -4.57
N GLU A 210 7.49 17.81 -4.12
CA GLU A 210 6.83 16.55 -4.50
C GLU A 210 5.36 16.53 -4.05
N GLN A 211 5.09 16.91 -2.80
CA GLN A 211 3.73 16.90 -2.25
C GLN A 211 2.83 17.90 -2.98
N LYS A 212 3.31 19.13 -3.22
CA LYS A 212 2.58 20.13 -4.00
C LYS A 212 2.26 19.61 -5.40
N PHE A 213 3.26 19.04 -6.08
CA PHE A 213 3.08 18.47 -7.42
C PHE A 213 2.07 17.32 -7.41
N PHE A 214 2.16 16.41 -6.45
CA PHE A 214 1.23 15.29 -6.31
C PHE A 214 -0.19 15.78 -6.08
N PHE A 215 -0.43 16.67 -5.11
CA PHE A 215 -1.76 17.14 -4.78
C PHE A 215 -2.41 17.91 -5.93
N ALA A 216 -1.64 18.69 -6.69
CA ALA A 216 -2.14 19.40 -7.88
C ALA A 216 -2.56 18.48 -9.04
N ASN A 217 -2.08 17.23 -9.07
CA ASN A 217 -2.28 16.29 -10.19
C ASN A 217 -3.07 15.02 -9.81
N CYS A 218 -3.32 14.78 -8.53
CA CYS A 218 -4.05 13.61 -8.06
C CYS A 218 -5.56 13.72 -8.30
N ASN A 219 -6.22 12.57 -8.43
CA ASN A 219 -7.67 12.49 -8.61
C ASN A 219 -8.38 12.01 -7.33
N GLU A 220 -9.67 11.75 -7.42
CA GLU A 220 -10.53 11.36 -6.29
C GLU A 220 -10.14 10.04 -5.62
N SER A 221 -9.32 9.21 -6.28
CA SER A 221 -8.81 7.96 -5.68
C SER A 221 -7.79 8.19 -4.56
N SER A 222 -7.25 9.40 -4.39
CA SER A 222 -6.30 9.69 -3.31
C SER A 222 -7.05 10.10 -2.04
N SER A 223 -6.84 9.36 -0.96
CA SER A 223 -7.35 9.70 0.38
C SER A 223 -6.54 10.82 1.02
N TRP A 224 -7.14 11.53 1.99
CA TRP A 224 -6.47 12.59 2.79
C TRP A 224 -5.84 13.75 1.98
N ARG A 225 -6.35 14.02 0.78
CA ARG A 225 -5.89 15.13 -0.08
C ARG A 225 -6.01 16.48 0.62
N VAL A 226 -4.99 17.30 0.43
CA VAL A 226 -4.97 18.71 0.81
C VAL A 226 -4.72 19.56 -0.43
N ASN A 227 -5.27 20.76 -0.46
CA ASN A 227 -5.00 21.75 -1.50
C ASN A 227 -3.64 22.43 -1.28
N GLU A 228 -3.28 23.37 -2.14
CA GLU A 228 -2.00 24.09 -2.08
C GLU A 228 -1.78 24.86 -0.77
N ASP A 229 -2.86 25.27 -0.10
CA ASP A 229 -2.85 25.94 1.21
C ASP A 229 -2.77 24.96 2.40
N GLY A 230 -2.67 23.65 2.12
CA GLY A 230 -2.63 22.60 3.14
C GLY A 230 -4.00 22.28 3.76
N ILE A 231 -5.09 22.75 3.16
CA ILE A 231 -6.47 22.54 3.61
C ILE A 231 -7.04 21.28 2.95
N MET A 232 -7.66 20.40 3.73
CA MET A 232 -8.23 19.14 3.26
C MET A 232 -9.34 19.36 2.23
N ASP A 233 -9.17 18.74 1.06
CA ASP A 233 -10.04 18.91 -0.10
C ASP A 233 -11.08 17.76 -0.23
N ASN A 234 -10.87 16.66 0.51
CA ASN A 234 -11.69 15.45 0.36
C ASN A 234 -12.90 15.45 1.31
N GLN A 235 -14.10 15.66 0.76
CA GLN A 235 -15.33 15.85 1.56
C GLN A 235 -15.76 14.63 2.38
N ASN A 236 -15.40 13.42 1.97
CA ASN A 236 -15.76 12.17 2.68
C ASN A 236 -15.09 12.02 4.06
N TYR A 237 -14.05 12.79 4.34
CA TYR A 237 -13.35 12.81 5.64
C TYR A 237 -13.62 14.10 6.45
N LEU A 238 -14.55 14.95 5.98
CA LEU A 238 -14.96 16.20 6.65
C LEU A 238 -16.03 16.00 7.74
N GLN A 239 -16.51 14.78 7.99
CA GLN A 239 -17.51 14.45 9.04
C GLN A 239 -16.91 13.70 10.23
#